data_AF-A0A7J6E126-F1
#
_entry.id   AF-A0A7J6E126-F1
#
_cell.length_a   1.000
_cell.length_b   1.000
_cell.length_c   1.000
_cell.angle_alpha   90.00
_cell.angle_beta   90.00
_cell.angle_gamma   90.00
#
_symmetry.space_group_name_H-M   'P 1'
#
loop_
_entity.id
_entity.type
_entity.pdbx_description
1 polymer ?
#
loop_
_entity_poly.entity_id
_entity_poly.type
_entity_poly.pdbx_seq_one_letter_code
_entity_poly.pdbx_strand_id
1 'polypeptide(L)'
;MERDDEKIDEILTKLEKIKDPVGDIYRYNYQGFWIEAFTLKGLIPFQTQFEARDDDIILASCPKSAKTFEYTHSLSFITTIHQGLSLNPLDVFVSHWHFAHRFSGEDDIEPCHLEECFDMFCKGIHAFGPFWDHILGFWKASLEMPRKILFLKYEELMKNDIFFIKKIAHFLGFHFSKEEEHCGVPQQIEQLCSFENLKNINVNKTGKHSLEMSNSSFFRKGEIGDWVNYLTPQMAEHGKKLIQEKIGESGLMFDFLD
;
A
#
# COMPACT_ATOMS: atom_id res chain seq x y z
N MET A 1 14.25 -24.42 0.20
CA MET A 1 13.36 -24.50 -0.99
C MET A 1 12.50 -25.73 -0.88
N GLU A 2 12.66 -26.81 -1.65
CA GLU A 2 11.66 -27.93 -1.66
C GLU A 2 11.20 -28.38 -0.26
N ARG A 3 12.15 -28.61 0.66
CA ARG A 3 11.89 -29.05 2.05
C ARG A 3 11.31 -27.98 2.98
N ASP A 4 11.13 -26.76 2.49
CA ASP A 4 10.50 -25.63 3.19
C ASP A 4 9.17 -25.30 2.54
N ASP A 5 9.06 -25.40 1.22
CA ASP A 5 7.80 -25.34 0.48
C ASP A 5 6.81 -26.41 0.96
N GLU A 6 7.26 -27.66 1.17
CA GLU A 6 6.44 -28.74 1.75
C GLU A 6 5.88 -28.39 3.14
N LYS A 7 6.67 -27.72 3.99
CA LYS A 7 6.23 -27.30 5.33
C LYS A 7 5.22 -26.16 5.26
N ILE A 8 5.41 -25.24 4.30
CA ILE A 8 4.48 -24.12 4.12
C ILE A 8 3.15 -24.64 3.58
N ASP A 9 3.16 -25.58 2.64
CA ASP A 9 1.93 -26.23 2.18
C ASP A 9 1.22 -26.97 3.33
N GLU A 10 1.95 -27.65 4.24
CA GLU A 10 1.36 -28.22 5.46
C GLU A 10 0.74 -27.13 6.37
N ILE A 11 1.39 -25.98 6.56
CA ILE A 11 0.85 -24.84 7.31
C ILE A 11 -0.45 -24.34 6.66
N LEU A 12 -0.46 -24.14 5.35
CA LEU A 12 -1.63 -23.66 4.60
C LEU A 12 -2.85 -24.56 4.76
N THR A 13 -2.69 -25.88 4.97
CA THR A 13 -3.83 -26.78 5.26
C THR A 13 -4.51 -26.54 6.60
N LYS A 14 -3.84 -25.86 7.54
CA LYS A 14 -4.29 -25.64 8.92
C LYS A 14 -4.82 -24.23 9.19
N LEU A 15 -4.56 -23.29 8.29
CA LEU A 15 -5.07 -21.92 8.40
C LEU A 15 -6.53 -21.85 7.96
N GLU A 16 -7.30 -20.97 8.61
CA GLU A 16 -8.60 -20.54 8.08
C GLU A 16 -8.39 -19.94 6.68
N LYS A 17 -9.27 -20.26 5.73
CA LYS A 17 -9.22 -19.70 4.38
C LYS A 17 -10.59 -19.37 3.84
N ILE A 18 -10.62 -18.35 2.98
CA ILE A 18 -11.81 -17.87 2.28
C ILE A 18 -11.51 -17.71 0.79
N LYS A 19 -12.51 -17.89 -0.07
CA LYS A 19 -12.38 -17.59 -1.50
C LYS A 19 -12.55 -16.08 -1.72
N ASP A 20 -11.79 -15.52 -2.66
CA ASP A 20 -11.99 -14.17 -3.16
C ASP A 20 -13.25 -14.09 -4.06
N PRO A 21 -14.08 -13.05 -3.97
CA PRO A 21 -15.12 -12.74 -4.98
C PRO A 21 -14.56 -12.33 -6.35
N VAL A 22 -13.27 -12.00 -6.46
CA VAL A 22 -12.58 -11.64 -7.71
C VAL A 22 -11.52 -12.71 -8.05
N GLY A 23 -11.66 -13.34 -9.23
CA GLY A 23 -10.80 -14.43 -9.68
C GLY A 23 -10.88 -15.74 -8.86
N ASP A 24 -10.12 -16.75 -9.26
CA ASP A 24 -10.08 -18.06 -8.60
C ASP A 24 -8.95 -18.16 -7.57
N ILE A 25 -8.92 -17.25 -6.58
CA ILE A 25 -7.90 -17.23 -5.53
C ILE A 25 -8.48 -17.42 -4.12
N TYR A 26 -7.63 -17.89 -3.20
CA TYR A 26 -7.95 -18.08 -1.79
C TYR A 26 -7.00 -17.26 -0.92
N ARG A 27 -7.57 -16.58 0.09
CA ARG A 27 -6.82 -15.93 1.17
C ARG A 27 -6.86 -16.78 2.43
N TYR A 28 -5.73 -16.83 3.11
CA TYR A 28 -5.51 -17.57 4.34
C TYR A 28 -5.32 -16.57 5.49
N ASN A 29 -5.97 -16.79 6.62
CA ASN A 29 -5.74 -15.99 7.82
C ASN A 29 -4.42 -16.43 8.47
N TYR A 30 -3.43 -15.54 8.46
CA TYR A 30 -2.13 -15.75 9.09
C TYR A 30 -1.83 -14.58 10.02
N GLN A 31 -1.64 -14.88 11.32
CA GLN A 31 -1.37 -13.89 12.36
C GLN A 31 -2.42 -12.75 12.44
N GLY A 32 -3.68 -13.04 12.06
CA GLY A 32 -4.78 -12.07 12.02
C GLY A 32 -4.98 -11.35 10.69
N PHE A 33 -4.10 -11.56 9.70
CA PHE A 33 -4.15 -10.92 8.40
C PHE A 33 -4.50 -11.90 7.27
N TRP A 34 -5.22 -11.43 6.24
CA TRP A 34 -5.66 -12.24 5.10
C TRP A 34 -4.65 -12.17 3.94
N ILE A 35 -3.97 -13.27 3.66
CA ILE A 35 -2.81 -13.31 2.76
C ILE A 35 -2.96 -14.44 1.72
N GLU A 36 -2.60 -14.21 0.45
CA GLU A 36 -2.57 -15.28 -0.56
C GLU A 36 -1.45 -16.30 -0.30
N ALA A 37 -1.66 -17.56 -0.68
CA ALA A 37 -0.69 -18.65 -0.50
C ALA A 37 0.70 -18.35 -1.10
N PHE A 38 0.75 -17.73 -2.29
CA PHE A 38 2.01 -17.34 -2.93
C PHE A 38 2.81 -16.37 -2.06
N THR A 39 2.15 -15.37 -1.49
CA THR A 39 2.78 -14.39 -0.58
C THR A 39 3.23 -15.05 0.72
N LEU A 40 2.48 -16.00 1.27
CA LEU A 40 2.87 -16.75 2.47
C LEU A 40 4.15 -17.59 2.26
N LYS A 41 4.39 -18.10 1.04
CA LYS A 41 5.64 -18.79 0.68
C LYS A 41 6.88 -17.90 0.79
N GLY A 42 6.75 -16.59 0.59
CA GLY A 42 7.80 -15.61 0.87
C GLY A 42 7.84 -15.13 2.32
N LEU A 43 6.67 -14.85 2.90
CA LEU A 43 6.55 -14.22 4.23
C LEU A 43 7.02 -15.13 5.38
N ILE A 44 6.67 -16.42 5.37
CA ILE A 44 6.99 -17.33 6.48
C ILE A 44 8.52 -17.56 6.61
N PRO A 45 9.28 -17.80 5.52
CA PRO A 45 10.74 -17.78 5.56
C PRO A 45 11.29 -16.42 5.98
N PHE A 46 10.76 -15.31 5.43
CA PHE A 46 11.23 -13.96 5.77
C PHE A 46 11.15 -13.69 7.29
N GLN A 47 10.03 -14.03 7.94
CA GLN A 47 9.86 -13.86 9.40
C GLN A 47 10.88 -14.66 10.25
N THR A 48 11.51 -15.70 9.70
CA THR A 48 12.42 -16.60 10.45
C THR A 48 13.88 -16.49 10.02
N GLN A 49 14.17 -15.85 8.88
CA GLN A 49 15.49 -15.84 8.25
C GLN A 49 16.00 -14.42 7.93
N PHE A 50 15.14 -13.39 7.99
CA PHE A 50 15.57 -12.01 7.76
C PHE A 50 16.26 -11.42 8.99
N GLU A 51 17.57 -11.21 8.87
CA GLU A 51 18.38 -10.51 9.87
C GLU A 51 18.54 -9.05 9.48
N ALA A 52 17.69 -8.19 10.05
CA ALA A 52 17.77 -6.74 9.86
C ALA A 52 19.08 -6.16 10.43
N ARG A 53 19.63 -5.17 9.73
CA ARG A 53 20.83 -4.41 10.13
C ARG A 53 20.44 -3.02 10.61
N ASP A 54 21.35 -2.37 11.34
CA ASP A 54 21.12 -0.98 11.79
C ASP A 54 21.12 0.04 10.65
N ASP A 55 21.67 -0.30 9.48
CA ASP A 55 21.64 0.48 8.24
C ASP A 55 20.46 0.15 7.30
N ASP A 56 19.43 -0.58 7.78
CA ASP A 56 18.30 -1.03 6.94
C ASP A 56 17.09 -0.10 6.87
N ILE A 57 16.40 -0.21 5.73
CA ILE A 57 15.03 0.22 5.54
C ILE A 57 14.09 -0.92 5.79
N ILE A 58 12.87 -0.52 6.11
CA ILE A 58 11.69 -1.24 5.65
C ILE A 58 10.63 -0.21 5.23
N LEU A 59 10.63 0.16 3.93
CA LEU A 59 9.49 0.86 3.33
C LEU A 59 8.27 -0.07 3.42
N ALA A 60 7.27 0.34 4.19
CA ALA A 60 6.10 -0.48 4.50
C ALA A 60 4.81 0.30 4.29
N SER A 61 3.99 -0.15 3.35
CA SER A 61 2.68 0.41 3.04
C SER A 61 1.67 -0.72 2.87
N CYS A 62 0.40 -0.46 3.21
CA CYS A 62 -0.69 -1.32 2.77
C CYS A 62 -0.71 -1.37 1.22
N PRO A 63 -1.08 -2.49 0.58
CA PRO A 63 -1.30 -2.51 -0.86
C PRO A 63 -2.20 -1.36 -1.31
N LYS A 64 -1.79 -0.68 -2.38
CA LYS A 64 -2.55 0.41 -3.04
C LYS A 64 -2.77 1.68 -2.20
N SER A 65 -2.21 1.81 -0.99
CA SER A 65 -2.33 3.02 -0.16
C SER A 65 -1.26 4.10 -0.44
N ALA A 66 -0.48 3.95 -1.52
CA ALA A 66 0.79 4.63 -1.70
C ALA A 66 1.11 4.89 -3.20
N LYS A 67 1.82 6.00 -3.52
CA LYS A 67 2.51 6.16 -4.84
C LYS A 67 3.61 5.10 -5.02
N THR A 68 4.04 4.46 -3.94
CA THR A 68 5.39 3.91 -3.79
C THR A 68 5.64 2.56 -4.48
N PHE A 69 4.62 1.91 -5.06
CA PHE A 69 4.82 0.77 -5.98
C PHE A 69 5.60 1.19 -7.26
N GLU A 70 5.56 2.48 -7.58
CA GLU A 70 6.26 3.11 -8.72
C GLU A 70 7.73 3.46 -8.35
N TYR A 71 8.03 3.67 -7.07
CA TYR A 71 9.35 4.04 -6.55
C TYR A 71 10.25 2.80 -6.31
N THR A 72 9.68 1.65 -5.94
CA THR A 72 10.43 0.40 -5.72
C THR A 72 11.18 -0.10 -6.95
N HIS A 73 10.80 0.34 -8.16
CA HIS A 73 11.48 -0.03 -9.40
C HIS A 73 12.63 0.91 -9.80
N SER A 74 12.78 2.06 -9.14
CA SER A 74 13.88 3.03 -9.43
C SER A 74 14.89 3.17 -8.29
N LEU A 75 14.53 2.82 -7.05
CA LEU A 75 15.40 2.91 -5.87
C LEU A 75 15.52 1.55 -5.17
N SER A 76 16.44 0.71 -5.67
CA SER A 76 16.71 -0.63 -5.14
C SER A 76 17.49 -0.67 -3.83
N PHE A 77 18.03 0.47 -3.39
CA PHE A 77 18.69 0.63 -2.09
C PHE A 77 18.32 1.99 -1.53
N ILE A 78 17.38 1.99 -0.59
CA ILE A 78 17.14 3.16 0.23
C ILE A 78 16.89 2.67 1.64
N THR A 79 17.36 3.44 2.63
CA THR A 79 17.42 3.16 4.08
C THR A 79 17.48 4.50 4.83
N THR A 80 16.80 4.73 5.97
CA THR A 80 15.80 3.96 6.76
C THR A 80 14.44 4.70 6.79
N ILE A 81 13.29 4.10 6.41
CA ILE A 81 11.96 4.76 6.38
C ILE A 81 10.80 3.77 6.57
N HIS A 82 10.17 3.72 7.75
CA HIS A 82 8.87 3.06 7.90
C HIS A 82 7.72 3.97 7.45
N GLN A 83 7.62 4.14 6.13
CA GLN A 83 6.74 5.11 5.47
C GLN A 83 5.29 4.61 5.41
N GLY A 84 4.54 4.81 6.49
CA GLY A 84 3.12 4.44 6.59
C GLY A 84 2.20 5.28 5.69
N LEU A 85 2.37 5.19 4.36
CA LEU A 85 1.49 5.84 3.39
C LEU A 85 0.08 5.32 3.54
N SER A 86 -0.82 6.25 3.81
CA SER A 86 -2.25 6.01 3.82
C SER A 86 -2.93 6.99 2.90
N LEU A 87 -3.63 6.43 1.92
CA LEU A 87 -4.78 7.06 1.30
C LEU A 87 -6.00 6.95 2.24
N ASN A 88 -7.01 7.76 1.96
CA ASN A 88 -8.38 7.58 2.43
C ASN A 88 -8.80 6.11 2.21
N PRO A 89 -9.32 5.38 3.22
CA PRO A 89 -9.61 3.96 3.07
C PRO A 89 -10.62 3.62 1.97
N LEU A 90 -11.49 4.58 1.57
CA LEU A 90 -12.40 4.42 0.44
C LEU A 90 -11.67 4.48 -0.92
N ASP A 91 -10.65 5.35 -1.06
CA ASP A 91 -9.76 5.37 -2.24
C ASP A 91 -8.87 4.11 -2.27
N VAL A 92 -8.40 3.64 -1.11
CA VAL A 92 -7.66 2.36 -1.00
C VAL A 92 -8.52 1.22 -1.52
N PHE A 93 -9.78 1.12 -1.07
CA PHE A 93 -10.71 0.11 -1.55
C PHE A 93 -10.89 0.16 -3.07
N VAL A 94 -11.24 1.31 -3.65
CA VAL A 94 -11.46 1.44 -5.10
C VAL A 94 -10.17 1.16 -5.90
N SER A 95 -9.02 1.57 -5.38
CA SER A 95 -7.71 1.29 -5.99
C SER A 95 -7.33 -0.20 -5.91
N HIS A 96 -7.69 -0.89 -4.83
CA HIS A 96 -7.51 -2.33 -4.65
C HIS A 96 -8.44 -3.15 -5.53
N TRP A 97 -9.73 -2.82 -5.55
CA TRP A 97 -10.74 -3.48 -6.37
C TRP A 97 -10.43 -3.39 -7.88
N HIS A 98 -10.06 -2.21 -8.40
CA HIS A 98 -9.57 -2.05 -9.79
C HIS A 98 -8.31 -2.86 -10.07
N PHE A 99 -7.43 -3.01 -9.07
CA PHE A 99 -6.19 -3.76 -9.23
C PHE A 99 -6.43 -5.27 -9.24
N ALA A 100 -7.37 -5.77 -8.42
CA ALA A 100 -7.77 -7.17 -8.36
C ALA A 100 -8.37 -7.66 -9.69
N HIS A 101 -9.29 -6.89 -10.31
CA HIS A 101 -9.89 -7.24 -11.61
C HIS A 101 -8.85 -7.31 -12.74
N ARG A 102 -7.92 -6.35 -12.77
CA ARG A 102 -6.77 -6.39 -13.70
C ARG A 102 -5.78 -7.52 -13.42
N PHE A 103 -5.80 -8.10 -12.22
CA PHE A 103 -4.97 -9.24 -11.83
C PHE A 103 -5.63 -10.57 -12.20
N SER A 104 -6.95 -10.70 -12.02
CA SER A 104 -7.71 -11.88 -12.44
C SER A 104 -7.88 -11.97 -13.97
N GLY A 105 -7.75 -10.85 -14.68
CA GLY A 105 -8.02 -10.78 -16.12
C GLY A 105 -9.51 -10.61 -16.44
N GLU A 106 -10.31 -10.23 -15.44
CA GLU A 106 -11.74 -9.97 -15.54
C GLU A 106 -11.91 -8.47 -15.86
N ASP A 107 -11.93 -8.13 -17.15
CA ASP A 107 -12.11 -6.74 -17.61
C ASP A 107 -13.58 -6.25 -17.47
N ASP A 108 -14.54 -7.17 -17.43
CA ASP A 108 -15.96 -6.88 -17.20
C ASP A 108 -16.27 -6.83 -15.69
N ILE A 109 -16.83 -5.71 -15.26
CA ILE A 109 -17.13 -5.41 -13.86
C ILE A 109 -18.64 -5.28 -13.69
N GLU A 110 -19.27 -6.20 -12.95
CA GLU A 110 -20.68 -6.04 -12.55
C GLU A 110 -20.79 -5.27 -11.21
N PRO A 111 -21.81 -4.39 -11.03
CA PRO A 111 -22.00 -3.63 -9.79
C PRO A 111 -22.19 -4.49 -8.52
N CYS A 112 -22.77 -5.69 -8.64
CA CYS A 112 -22.93 -6.61 -7.51
C CYS A 112 -21.59 -7.08 -6.93
N HIS A 113 -20.58 -7.31 -7.78
CA HIS A 113 -19.22 -7.65 -7.33
C HIS A 113 -18.56 -6.49 -6.58
N LEU A 114 -18.83 -5.22 -6.94
CA LEU A 114 -18.35 -4.07 -6.16
C LEU A 114 -18.93 -4.05 -4.73
N GLU A 115 -20.24 -4.30 -4.59
CA GLU A 115 -20.90 -4.33 -3.28
C GLU A 115 -20.39 -5.47 -2.39
N GLU A 116 -20.22 -6.67 -2.94
CA GLU A 116 -19.64 -7.82 -2.22
C GLU A 116 -18.18 -7.56 -1.81
N CYS A 117 -17.36 -7.04 -2.73
CA CYS A 117 -15.98 -6.65 -2.44
C CYS A 117 -15.90 -5.59 -1.33
N PHE A 118 -16.85 -4.63 -1.32
CA PHE A 118 -16.89 -3.57 -0.31
C PHE A 118 -17.29 -4.11 1.07
N ASP A 119 -18.29 -4.98 1.14
CA ASP A 119 -18.68 -5.66 2.38
C ASP A 119 -17.52 -6.51 2.94
N MET A 120 -16.80 -7.25 2.08
CA MET A 120 -15.59 -7.97 2.49
C MET A 120 -14.46 -7.03 2.94
N PHE A 121 -14.27 -5.89 2.28
CA PHE A 121 -13.33 -4.86 2.73
C PHE A 121 -13.70 -4.33 4.13
N CYS A 122 -14.98 -4.01 4.37
CA CYS A 122 -15.54 -3.59 5.66
C CYS A 122 -15.47 -4.67 6.74
N LYS A 123 -15.41 -5.95 6.38
CA LYS A 123 -15.12 -7.07 7.29
C LYS A 123 -13.63 -7.29 7.54
N GLY A 124 -12.75 -6.57 6.83
CA GLY A 124 -11.30 -6.70 6.93
C GLY A 124 -10.71 -7.80 6.04
N ILE A 125 -11.53 -8.42 5.19
CA ILE A 125 -11.20 -9.58 4.37
C ILE A 125 -10.80 -9.12 2.97
N HIS A 126 -9.54 -8.71 2.83
CA HIS A 126 -8.90 -8.27 1.59
C HIS A 126 -7.40 -8.56 1.68
N ALA A 127 -6.63 -8.39 0.59
CA ALA A 127 -5.20 -8.72 0.62
C ALA A 127 -4.47 -7.84 1.66
N PHE A 128 -3.78 -8.49 2.60
CA PHE A 128 -3.11 -7.88 3.76
C PHE A 128 -4.06 -7.13 4.72
N GLY A 129 -5.38 -7.36 4.60
CA GLY A 129 -6.37 -6.83 5.52
C GLY A 129 -6.38 -7.57 6.86
N PRO A 130 -6.86 -6.95 7.94
CA PRO A 130 -7.64 -5.72 7.93
C PRO A 130 -6.80 -4.43 7.83
N PHE A 131 -7.22 -3.53 6.93
CA PHE A 131 -6.58 -2.23 6.71
C PHE A 131 -6.33 -1.42 8.00
N TRP A 132 -7.32 -1.34 8.89
CA TRP A 132 -7.21 -0.56 10.13
C TRP A 132 -6.20 -1.16 11.11
N ASP A 133 -6.09 -2.48 11.21
CA ASP A 133 -5.09 -3.14 12.06
C ASP A 133 -3.68 -2.90 11.51
N HIS A 134 -3.50 -3.03 10.19
CA HIS A 134 -2.24 -2.74 9.51
C HIS A 134 -1.77 -1.30 9.77
N ILE A 135 -2.64 -0.32 9.56
CA ILE A 135 -2.26 1.10 9.68
C ILE A 135 -2.09 1.56 11.13
N LEU A 136 -2.93 1.09 12.06
CA LEU A 136 -2.81 1.44 13.48
C LEU A 136 -1.52 0.88 14.09
N GLY A 137 -1.07 -0.30 13.63
CA GLY A 137 0.24 -0.85 14.01
C GLY A 137 1.39 0.12 13.69
N PHE A 138 1.48 0.58 12.43
CA PHE A 138 2.51 1.54 12.03
C PHE A 138 2.33 2.93 12.66
N TRP A 139 1.10 3.41 12.82
CA TRP A 139 0.80 4.67 13.48
C TRP A 139 1.29 4.67 14.93
N LYS A 140 0.88 3.67 15.72
CA LYS A 140 1.31 3.51 17.11
C LYS A 140 2.83 3.39 17.22
N ALA A 141 3.44 2.54 16.39
CA ALA A 141 4.89 2.37 16.38
C ALA A 141 5.63 3.67 16.03
N SER A 142 5.05 4.54 15.19
CA SER A 142 5.62 5.86 14.86
C SER A 142 5.62 6.83 16.04
N LEU A 143 4.60 6.76 16.91
CA LEU A 143 4.52 7.56 18.13
C LEU A 143 5.49 7.04 19.20
N GLU A 144 5.69 5.72 19.29
CA GLU A 144 6.61 5.08 20.23
C GLU A 144 8.09 5.23 19.82
N MET A 145 8.38 5.21 18.51
CA MET A 145 9.73 5.24 17.95
C MET A 145 9.92 6.29 16.85
N PRO A 146 9.66 7.60 17.10
CA PRO A 146 9.67 8.66 16.07
C PRO A 146 11.04 8.97 15.45
N ARG A 147 12.14 8.38 15.99
CA ARG A 147 13.49 8.42 15.39
C ARG A 147 13.79 7.23 14.48
N LYS A 148 12.99 6.16 14.53
CA LYS A 148 13.12 4.98 13.67
C LYS A 148 11.99 4.86 12.65
N ILE A 149 10.80 5.42 12.96
CA ILE A 149 9.60 5.30 12.13
C ILE A 149 9.07 6.68 11.71
N LEU A 150 8.89 6.88 10.40
CA LEU A 150 8.36 8.12 9.80
C LEU A 150 7.03 7.83 9.11
N PHE A 151 5.92 8.02 9.82
CA PHE A 151 4.58 7.93 9.25
C PHE A 151 4.25 9.17 8.39
N LEU A 152 3.68 8.97 7.20
CA LEU A 152 3.34 10.03 6.22
C LEU A 152 2.00 9.70 5.56
N LYS A 153 1.02 10.60 5.53
CA LYS A 153 -0.23 10.37 4.78
C LYS A 153 -0.08 10.73 3.30
N TYR A 154 -0.79 10.02 2.42
CA TYR A 154 -0.73 10.24 0.97
C TYR A 154 -1.25 11.64 0.60
N GLU A 155 -2.37 12.06 1.20
CA GLU A 155 -2.98 13.36 0.92
C GLU A 155 -2.07 14.53 1.33
N GLU A 156 -1.25 14.34 2.37
CA GLU A 156 -0.26 15.34 2.78
C GLU A 156 0.91 15.37 1.79
N LEU A 157 1.39 14.21 1.35
CA LEU A 157 2.42 14.09 0.32
C LEU A 157 2.02 14.78 -0.99
N MET A 158 0.74 14.66 -1.40
CA MET A 158 0.18 15.31 -2.60
C MET A 158 -0.03 16.82 -2.48
N LYS A 159 -0.02 17.38 -1.27
CA LYS A 159 -0.27 18.81 -1.02
C LYS A 159 1.02 19.64 -0.96
N ASN A 160 2.16 19.02 -0.68
CA ASN A 160 3.44 19.72 -0.51
C ASN A 160 4.66 18.79 -0.71
N ASP A 161 4.81 18.25 -1.91
CA ASP A 161 5.83 17.25 -2.25
C ASP A 161 7.25 17.70 -1.85
N ILE A 162 7.62 18.97 -2.03
CA ILE A 162 8.95 19.50 -1.67
C ILE A 162 9.22 19.50 -0.16
N PHE A 163 8.25 19.88 0.67
CA PHE A 163 8.41 19.81 2.13
C PHE A 163 8.63 18.36 2.58
N PHE A 164 7.86 17.42 2.01
CA PHE A 164 7.98 16.02 2.38
C PHE A 164 9.25 15.36 1.86
N ILE A 165 9.73 15.71 0.65
CA ILE A 165 11.05 15.29 0.15
C ILE A 165 12.15 15.72 1.13
N LYS A 166 12.13 16.98 1.59
CA LYS A 166 13.08 17.47 2.61
C LYS A 166 12.90 16.78 3.97
N LYS A 167 11.66 16.51 4.40
CA LYS A 167 11.35 15.79 5.66
C LYS A 167 11.88 14.35 5.63
N ILE A 168 11.70 13.64 4.51
CA ILE A 168 12.24 12.30 4.29
C ILE A 168 13.76 12.35 4.28
N ALA A 169 14.37 13.22 3.46
CA ALA A 169 15.82 13.32 3.35
C ALA A 169 16.49 13.66 4.71
N HIS A 170 15.91 14.58 5.49
CA HIS A 170 16.33 14.84 6.87
C HIS A 170 16.20 13.61 7.78
N PHE A 171 15.09 12.87 7.69
CA PHE A 171 14.87 11.66 8.50
C PHE A 171 15.90 10.56 8.21
N LEU A 172 16.36 10.48 6.95
CA LEU A 172 17.43 9.59 6.51
C LEU A 172 18.84 10.03 6.93
N GLY A 173 19.01 11.26 7.43
CA GLY A 173 20.35 11.86 7.62
C GLY A 173 20.99 12.38 6.31
N PHE A 174 20.23 12.45 5.22
CA PHE A 174 20.65 13.07 3.94
C PHE A 174 20.11 14.51 3.84
N HIS A 175 20.64 15.42 4.66
CA HIS A 175 20.26 16.83 4.59
C HIS A 175 20.71 17.46 3.26
N PHE A 176 19.79 18.13 2.55
CA PHE A 176 20.17 18.98 1.41
C PHE A 176 21.05 20.15 1.89
N SER A 177 22.17 20.35 1.20
CA SER A 177 22.99 21.55 1.33
C SER A 177 22.27 22.79 0.82
N LYS A 178 22.73 23.98 1.21
CA LYS A 178 22.16 25.25 0.73
C LYS A 178 22.31 25.39 -0.79
N GLU A 179 23.41 24.85 -1.31
CA GLU A 179 23.77 24.80 -2.71
C GLU A 179 22.80 23.88 -3.49
N GLU A 180 22.49 22.69 -2.99
CA GLU A 180 21.49 21.79 -3.58
C GLU A 180 20.07 22.39 -3.53
N GLU A 181 19.69 23.04 -2.43
CA GLU A 181 18.41 23.75 -2.36
C GLU A 181 18.35 24.93 -3.34
N HIS A 182 19.44 25.69 -3.50
CA HIS A 182 19.53 26.80 -4.43
C HIS A 182 19.52 26.34 -5.90
N CYS A 183 20.19 25.23 -6.20
CA CYS A 183 20.16 24.57 -7.51
C CYS A 183 18.85 23.80 -7.80
N GLY A 184 17.91 23.76 -6.85
CA GLY A 184 16.59 23.16 -7.03
C GLY A 184 16.60 21.63 -7.06
N VAL A 185 17.57 20.97 -6.40
CA VAL A 185 17.64 19.49 -6.35
C VAL A 185 16.37 18.84 -5.77
N PRO A 186 15.74 19.36 -4.69
CA PRO A 186 14.45 18.84 -4.23
C PRO A 186 13.34 18.88 -5.28
N GLN A 187 13.32 19.92 -6.13
CA GLN A 187 12.37 20.09 -7.23
C GLN A 187 12.66 19.14 -8.39
N GLN A 188 13.93 18.85 -8.67
CA GLN A 188 14.32 17.83 -9.65
C GLN A 188 13.88 16.43 -9.19
N ILE A 189 14.02 16.13 -7.89
CA ILE A 189 13.55 14.87 -7.29
C ILE A 189 12.02 14.76 -7.40
N GLU A 190 11.27 15.83 -7.07
CA GLU A 190 9.82 15.89 -7.23
C GLU A 190 9.41 15.60 -8.68
N GLN A 191 10.00 16.33 -9.64
CA GLN A 191 9.69 16.15 -11.07
C GLN A 191 9.96 14.72 -11.54
N LEU A 192 11.11 14.14 -11.16
CA LEU A 192 11.49 12.76 -11.51
C LEU A 192 10.53 11.72 -10.88
N CYS A 193 10.06 11.98 -9.66
CA CYS A 193 9.20 11.08 -8.90
C CYS A 193 7.69 11.41 -9.00
N SER A 194 7.33 12.37 -9.86
CA SER A 194 5.95 12.76 -10.14
C SER A 194 5.21 11.61 -10.82
N PHE A 195 3.91 11.46 -10.51
CA PHE A 195 3.07 10.39 -11.07
C PHE A 195 3.08 10.41 -12.60
N GLU A 196 2.97 11.59 -13.21
CA GLU A 196 3.01 11.69 -14.67
C GLU A 196 4.39 11.36 -15.25
N ASN A 197 5.51 11.68 -14.59
CA ASN A 197 6.82 11.21 -15.09
C ASN A 197 6.95 9.68 -14.97
N LEU A 198 6.67 9.11 -13.79
CA LEU A 198 6.78 7.67 -13.53
C LEU A 198 5.82 6.85 -14.41
N LYS A 199 4.60 7.32 -14.65
CA LYS A 199 3.64 6.69 -15.59
C LYS A 199 4.13 6.72 -17.04
N ASN A 200 4.94 7.72 -17.40
CA ASN A 200 5.34 7.95 -18.78
C ASN A 200 6.69 7.35 -19.19
N ILE A 201 7.53 6.87 -18.26
CA ILE A 201 8.78 6.17 -18.60
C ILE A 201 8.53 4.83 -19.31
N ASN A 202 9.43 4.45 -20.22
CA ASN A 202 9.20 3.33 -21.13
C ASN A 202 8.98 1.98 -20.43
N VAL A 203 9.72 1.71 -19.34
CA VAL A 203 9.60 0.46 -18.55
C VAL A 203 8.22 0.33 -17.88
N ASN A 204 7.55 1.44 -17.58
CA ASN A 204 6.23 1.42 -16.96
C ASN A 204 5.08 1.35 -17.98
N LYS A 205 5.34 1.73 -19.23
CA LYS A 205 4.40 1.57 -20.35
C LYS A 205 4.45 0.19 -21.01
N THR A 206 5.64 -0.40 -21.12
CA THR A 206 5.89 -1.60 -21.96
C THR A 206 6.45 -2.79 -21.19
N GLY A 207 6.99 -2.57 -19.99
CA GLY A 207 7.54 -3.63 -19.17
C GLY A 207 6.46 -4.48 -18.49
N LYS A 208 6.89 -5.65 -18.01
CA LYS A 208 6.08 -6.56 -17.20
C LYS A 208 6.75 -6.79 -15.85
N HIS A 209 5.92 -7.01 -14.83
CA HIS A 209 6.33 -7.42 -13.49
C HIS A 209 6.71 -8.91 -13.47
N SER A 210 7.32 -9.38 -12.38
CA SER A 210 7.65 -10.81 -12.17
C SER A 210 6.42 -11.74 -12.08
N LEU A 211 5.22 -11.15 -12.00
CA LEU A 211 3.92 -11.85 -12.04
C LEU A 211 3.24 -11.74 -13.42
N GLU A 212 4.02 -11.51 -14.48
CA GLU A 212 3.61 -11.28 -15.88
C GLU A 212 2.64 -10.13 -16.17
N MET A 213 2.13 -9.46 -15.13
CA MET A 213 1.33 -8.23 -15.22
C MET A 213 2.05 -7.15 -16.02
N SER A 214 1.32 -6.37 -16.82
CA SER A 214 1.85 -5.12 -17.37
C SER A 214 2.17 -4.13 -16.24
N ASN A 215 3.31 -3.46 -16.32
CA ASN A 215 3.66 -2.40 -15.37
C ASN A 215 2.66 -1.23 -15.42
N SER A 216 1.97 -1.04 -16.54
CA SER A 216 0.91 -0.03 -16.68
C SER A 216 -0.26 -0.26 -15.72
N SER A 217 -0.51 -1.50 -15.28
CA SER A 217 -1.59 -1.86 -14.36
C SER A 217 -1.48 -1.18 -12.98
N PHE A 218 -0.27 -0.80 -12.57
CA PHE A 218 -0.03 -0.09 -11.32
C PHE A 218 -0.48 1.38 -11.37
N PHE A 219 -0.45 2.00 -12.57
CA PHE A 219 -0.82 3.39 -12.82
C PHE A 219 -2.32 3.49 -13.17
N ARG A 220 -3.11 4.15 -12.32
CA ARG A 220 -4.55 4.36 -12.54
C ARG A 220 -4.87 5.82 -12.81
N LYS A 221 -5.26 6.58 -11.78
CA LYS A 221 -5.52 8.02 -11.87
C LYS A 221 -4.50 8.89 -11.11
N GLY A 222 -4.03 8.45 -9.94
CA GLY A 222 -3.16 9.25 -9.07
C GLY A 222 -3.91 10.38 -8.32
N GLU A 223 -5.24 10.32 -8.32
CA GLU A 223 -6.15 11.33 -7.77
C GLU A 223 -6.66 10.91 -6.37
N ILE A 224 -7.04 11.90 -5.56
CA ILE A 224 -7.68 11.72 -4.24
C ILE A 224 -9.19 11.91 -4.41
N GLY A 225 -10.00 11.13 -3.69
CA GLY A 225 -11.46 11.25 -3.68
C GLY A 225 -12.15 10.56 -4.84
N ASP A 226 -11.45 9.73 -5.62
CA ASP A 226 -12.04 9.03 -6.77
C ASP A 226 -13.11 8.00 -6.34
N TRP A 227 -13.14 7.61 -5.06
CA TRP A 227 -14.19 6.77 -4.49
C TRP A 227 -15.61 7.30 -4.71
N VAL A 228 -15.81 8.61 -4.85
CA VAL A 228 -17.14 9.22 -5.12
C VAL A 228 -17.74 8.76 -6.46
N ASN A 229 -16.90 8.32 -7.39
CA ASN A 229 -17.32 7.87 -8.73
C ASN A 229 -17.76 6.39 -8.76
N TYR A 230 -17.60 5.66 -7.65
CA TYR A 230 -17.85 4.21 -7.59
C TYR A 230 -18.75 3.82 -6.42
N LEU A 231 -18.55 4.41 -5.24
CA LEU A 231 -19.32 4.07 -4.04
C LEU A 231 -20.66 4.81 -4.02
N THR A 232 -21.74 4.09 -3.72
CA THR A 232 -23.02 4.74 -3.42
C THR A 232 -22.90 5.56 -2.13
N PRO A 233 -23.74 6.61 -1.93
CA PRO A 233 -23.74 7.38 -0.69
C PRO A 233 -23.92 6.52 0.57
N GLN A 234 -24.67 5.42 0.49
CA GLN A 234 -24.87 4.48 1.60
C GLN A 234 -23.59 3.68 1.91
N MET A 235 -22.87 3.22 0.89
CA MET A 235 -21.57 2.56 1.06
C MET A 235 -20.53 3.51 1.65
N ALA A 236 -20.44 4.73 1.10
CA ALA A 236 -19.53 5.75 1.57
C ALA A 236 -19.79 6.12 3.05
N GLU A 237 -21.05 6.32 3.44
CA GLU A 237 -21.44 6.61 4.83
C GLU A 237 -21.13 5.42 5.76
N HIS A 238 -21.43 4.18 5.35
CA HIS A 238 -21.08 2.99 6.12
C HIS A 238 -19.56 2.89 6.34
N GLY A 239 -18.77 3.12 5.30
CA GLY A 239 -17.32 3.14 5.36
C GLY A 239 -16.78 4.26 6.24
N LYS A 240 -17.23 5.51 6.06
CA LYS A 240 -16.88 6.67 6.91
C LYS A 240 -17.14 6.36 8.40
N LYS A 241 -18.31 5.81 8.73
CA LYS A 241 -18.66 5.41 10.10
C LYS A 241 -17.77 4.29 10.64
N LEU A 242 -17.54 3.22 9.87
CA LEU A 242 -16.66 2.12 10.27
C LEU A 242 -15.22 2.60 10.52
N ILE A 243 -14.71 3.50 9.67
CA ILE A 243 -13.38 4.10 9.85
C ILE A 243 -13.37 4.87 11.17
N GLN A 244 -14.34 5.76 11.42
CA GLN A 244 -14.43 6.49 12.68
C GLN A 244 -14.51 5.57 13.91
N GLU A 245 -15.24 4.45 13.84
CA GLU A 245 -15.31 3.43 14.90
C GLU A 245 -13.96 2.70 15.12
N LYS A 246 -13.20 2.43 14.05
CA LYS A 246 -11.95 1.65 14.12
C LYS A 246 -10.72 2.49 14.49
N ILE A 247 -10.62 3.72 13.99
CA ILE A 247 -9.42 4.56 14.17
C ILE A 247 -9.66 5.85 14.95
N GLY A 248 -10.91 6.26 15.20
CA GLY A 248 -11.23 7.60 15.72
C GLY A 248 -10.60 7.94 17.07
N GLU A 249 -10.39 6.94 17.95
CA GLU A 249 -9.74 7.12 19.25
C GLU A 249 -8.20 7.15 19.18
N SER A 250 -7.60 6.82 18.03
CA SER A 250 -6.14 6.71 17.87
C SER A 250 -5.42 8.05 17.64
N GLY A 251 -6.17 9.13 17.38
CA GLY A 251 -5.63 10.41 16.93
C GLY A 251 -5.18 10.45 15.45
N LEU A 252 -5.26 9.33 14.72
CA LEU A 252 -5.07 9.30 13.28
C LEU A 252 -6.35 9.75 12.57
N MET A 253 -6.25 10.81 11.76
CA MET A 253 -7.37 11.38 11.00
C MET A 253 -7.12 11.36 9.49
N PHE A 254 -8.16 11.02 8.74
CA PHE A 254 -8.20 11.08 7.27
C PHE A 254 -9.10 12.21 6.79
N ASP A 255 -8.63 12.91 5.77
CA ASP A 255 -9.45 13.86 5.02
C ASP A 255 -10.37 13.05 4.11
N PHE A 256 -11.68 13.19 4.32
CA PHE A 256 -12.66 12.85 3.29
C PHE A 256 -12.94 14.13 2.52
N LEU A 257 -12.73 14.10 1.21
CA LEU A 257 -13.28 15.14 0.34
C LEU A 257 -14.81 14.96 0.35
N ASP A 258 -15.52 16.01 0.73
CA ASP A 258 -16.98 16.12 0.68
C ASP A 258 -17.42 16.91 -0.56
#